data_AF-A0A495JHL1-F1
#
_entry.id   AF-A0A495JHL1-F1
#
_cell.length_a   1.000
_cell.length_b   1.000
_cell.length_c   1.000
_cell.angle_alpha   90.00
_cell.angle_beta   90.00
_cell.angle_gamma   90.00
#
_symmetry.space_group_name_H-M   'P 1'
#
loop_
_entity.id
_entity.type
_entity.pdbx_description
1 polymer ?
#
loop_
_entity_poly.entity_id
_entity_poly.type
_entity_poly.pdbx_seq_one_letter_code
_entity_poly.pdbx_strand_id
1 'polypeptide(L)'
;MWGKRVAVVAVAATVAALGAVAPVAWAGGPGEPMFGDLNRDGVVDQAMLDTAPSVNRAPLLDCTVSVRLGKSGGGYLPPTEYPYLTLDGPEPNCPDLGVAVDLGGDNDIELVLAWFAGRPYPLEHDLLVLESFKPSGGFEAIFQPSFMGLADFNGDGRQDVYQWTDQGAGFATYLNTPVGGLTPGPVAWCSGRPQYQLADFNGNRAMDVVIAYVEGCADYFSGVVVIRDDGMAWHLQGDPYGDHLWTVKVQYTNADRIPDVVTKNTVTGEITYFVGNGDGSFLKTPKAVSDRASVSRSKKTSIPVITNDAATKQAKITIVTPPKYGTVRITSDRTVVFTPSSKPGKTDRFVYRLTDHGRSSEAGVSLRIS
;
A
#
# COMPACT_ATOMS: atom_id res chain seq x y z
N MET A 1 -50.53 42.39 17.69
CA MET A 1 -49.15 42.23 17.16
C MET A 1 -48.33 41.48 18.19
N TRP A 2 -48.28 40.15 18.10
CA TRP A 2 -47.55 39.29 19.03
C TRP A 2 -46.22 38.90 18.39
N GLY A 3 -45.11 39.42 18.93
CA GLY A 3 -43.77 39.07 18.48
C GLY A 3 -43.31 37.75 19.12
N LYS A 4 -43.24 36.68 18.32
CA LYS A 4 -42.61 35.42 18.74
C LYS A 4 -41.09 35.65 18.84
N ARG A 5 -40.53 35.51 20.04
CA ARG A 5 -39.09 35.39 20.25
C ARG A 5 -38.67 33.97 19.84
N VAL A 6 -37.87 33.86 18.79
CA VAL A 6 -37.21 32.61 18.39
C VAL A 6 -36.03 32.41 19.34
N ALA A 7 -36.10 31.36 20.17
CA ALA A 7 -34.96 30.89 20.93
C ALA A 7 -34.02 30.15 19.99
N VAL A 8 -32.85 30.72 19.72
CA VAL A 8 -31.75 30.02 19.03
C VAL A 8 -31.12 29.09 20.06
N VAL A 9 -31.40 27.80 19.94
CA VAL A 9 -30.64 26.76 20.66
C VAL A 9 -29.31 26.62 19.94
N ALA A 10 -28.26 27.21 20.51
CA ALA A 10 -26.90 26.94 20.09
C ALA A 10 -26.53 25.51 20.51
N VAL A 11 -26.57 24.58 19.55
CA VAL A 11 -25.98 23.26 19.73
C VAL A 11 -24.46 23.46 19.69
N ALA A 12 -23.83 23.48 20.86
CA ALA A 12 -22.39 23.37 20.96
C ALA A 12 -21.99 21.98 20.45
N ALA A 13 -21.52 21.92 19.20
CA ALA A 13 -20.84 20.74 18.70
C ALA A 13 -19.51 20.63 19.45
N THR A 14 -19.48 19.78 20.47
CA THR A 14 -18.24 19.26 21.02
C THR A 14 -17.56 18.47 19.92
N VAL A 15 -16.65 19.11 19.20
CA VAL A 15 -15.63 18.42 18.41
C VAL A 15 -14.77 17.70 19.44
N ALA A 16 -15.04 16.41 19.63
CA ALA A 16 -14.05 15.53 20.21
C ALA A 16 -12.84 15.61 19.28
N ALA A 17 -11.79 16.28 19.74
CA ALA A 17 -10.48 16.19 19.14
C ALA A 17 -10.05 14.73 19.27
N LEU A 18 -10.44 13.91 18.29
CA LEU A 18 -9.64 12.76 17.91
C LEU A 18 -8.24 13.34 17.72
N GLY A 19 -7.31 12.95 18.57
CA GLY A 19 -5.93 13.41 18.52
C GLY A 19 -5.50 13.39 17.06
N ALA A 20 -5.17 14.56 16.54
CA ALA A 20 -4.58 14.65 15.22
C ALA A 20 -3.30 13.82 15.31
N VAL A 21 -3.35 12.61 14.74
CA VAL A 21 -2.15 11.85 14.45
C VAL A 21 -1.31 12.83 13.64
N ALA A 22 -0.13 13.18 14.14
CA ALA A 22 0.84 13.95 13.38
C ALA A 22 0.88 13.35 11.96
N PRO A 23 0.82 14.16 10.89
CA PRO A 23 0.87 13.60 9.55
C PRO A 23 2.05 12.63 9.49
N VAL A 24 1.75 11.40 9.06
CA VAL A 24 2.74 10.34 8.86
C VAL A 24 3.83 10.94 7.98
N ALA A 25 5.10 10.81 8.38
CA ALA A 25 6.24 11.32 7.63
C ALA A 25 6.04 11.03 6.13
N TRP A 26 6.05 12.10 5.33
CA TRP A 26 5.68 12.03 3.92
C TRP A 26 6.91 11.81 3.05
N ALA A 27 6.69 11.02 2.02
CA ALA A 27 7.62 10.52 1.04
C ALA A 27 7.59 11.42 -0.20
N GLY A 28 8.73 11.98 -0.58
CA GLY A 28 8.82 13.00 -1.62
C GLY A 28 9.50 12.54 -2.90
N GLY A 29 9.25 13.26 -3.99
CA GLY A 29 10.09 13.35 -5.17
C GLY A 29 11.15 14.47 -5.06
N PRO A 30 11.97 14.68 -6.10
CA PRO A 30 13.04 15.68 -6.06
C PRO A 30 12.52 17.09 -5.81
N GLY A 31 13.15 17.81 -4.89
CA GLY A 31 12.77 19.18 -4.50
C GLY A 31 11.49 19.26 -3.67
N GLU A 32 10.99 18.13 -3.15
CA GLU A 32 9.86 18.14 -2.22
C GLU A 32 10.31 18.25 -0.76
N PRO A 33 9.52 18.90 0.11
CA PRO A 33 9.86 19.03 1.51
C PRO A 33 9.74 17.71 2.26
N MET A 34 10.65 17.51 3.21
CA MET A 34 10.59 16.45 4.21
C MET A 34 9.85 16.96 5.46
N PHE A 35 9.08 16.08 6.10
CA PHE A 35 8.29 16.41 7.28
C PHE A 35 8.56 15.43 8.43
N GLY A 36 8.83 15.98 9.61
CA GLY A 36 9.09 15.23 10.85
C GLY A 36 9.17 16.17 12.04
N ASP A 37 9.14 15.66 13.27
CA ASP A 37 9.36 16.46 14.48
C ASP A 37 10.88 16.60 14.72
N LEU A 38 11.49 17.62 14.12
CA LEU A 38 12.94 17.78 14.02
C LEU A 38 13.54 18.40 15.29
N ASN A 39 12.71 18.94 16.18
CA ASN A 39 13.13 19.56 17.44
C ASN A 39 12.54 18.89 18.70
N ARG A 40 11.73 17.82 18.54
CA ARG A 40 11.09 17.03 19.59
C ARG A 40 10.08 17.80 20.42
N ASP A 41 9.39 18.76 19.83
CA ASP A 41 8.34 19.53 20.50
C ASP A 41 6.94 18.94 20.31
N GLY A 42 6.82 17.84 19.56
CA GLY A 42 5.58 17.16 19.24
C GLY A 42 4.80 17.81 18.10
N VAL A 43 5.37 18.79 17.41
CA VAL A 43 4.80 19.45 16.23
C VAL A 43 5.62 19.07 15.00
N VAL A 44 4.93 18.84 13.89
CA VAL A 44 5.62 18.50 12.63
C VAL A 44 6.28 19.75 12.04
N ASP A 45 7.58 19.61 11.80
CA ASP A 45 8.45 20.58 11.14
C ASP A 45 8.60 20.26 9.66
N GLN A 46 9.15 21.23 8.92
CA GLN A 46 9.47 21.09 7.52
C GLN A 46 10.98 21.27 7.31
N ALA A 47 11.61 20.35 6.59
CA ALA A 47 12.96 20.48 6.07
C ALA A 47 12.94 20.50 4.54
N MET A 48 13.70 21.41 3.93
CA MET A 48 13.85 21.55 2.48
C MET A 48 15.32 21.53 2.12
N LEU A 49 15.67 20.79 1.07
CA LEU A 49 17.02 20.78 0.52
C LEU A 49 17.21 21.97 -0.41
N ASP A 50 18.32 22.69 -0.25
CA ASP A 50 18.66 23.87 -1.05
C ASP A 50 20.20 23.99 -1.21
N THR A 51 20.64 25.04 -1.88
CA THR A 51 22.03 25.40 -2.08
C THR A 51 22.28 26.86 -1.69
N ALA A 52 23.45 27.12 -1.11
CA ALA A 52 23.88 28.48 -0.76
C ALA A 52 25.33 28.73 -1.18
N PRO A 53 25.72 29.99 -1.46
CA PRO A 53 27.13 30.35 -1.63
C PRO A 53 27.96 29.90 -0.41
N SER A 54 29.07 29.23 -0.66
CA SER A 54 29.89 28.68 0.43
C SER A 54 30.45 29.78 1.31
N VAL A 55 30.22 29.67 2.62
CA VAL A 55 30.75 30.62 3.62
C VAL A 55 32.25 30.44 3.85
N ASN A 56 32.80 29.27 3.49
CA ASN A 56 34.18 28.89 3.79
C ASN A 56 35.13 29.06 2.59
N ARG A 57 34.63 29.04 1.34
CA ARG A 57 35.44 29.19 0.13
C ARG A 57 34.60 29.61 -1.07
N ALA A 58 34.66 30.89 -1.45
CA ALA A 58 34.12 31.32 -2.74
C ALA A 58 35.03 30.80 -3.88
N PRO A 59 34.50 30.30 -5.02
CA PRO A 59 33.10 30.37 -5.48
C PRO A 59 32.29 29.07 -5.28
N LEU A 60 32.59 28.25 -4.26
CA LEU A 60 31.90 26.97 -4.05
C LEU A 60 30.45 27.17 -3.59
N LEU A 61 29.65 26.11 -3.70
CA LEU A 61 28.30 26.01 -3.14
C LEU A 61 28.29 25.04 -1.96
N ASP A 62 27.60 25.43 -0.90
CA ASP A 62 27.23 24.56 0.21
C ASP A 62 25.83 24.02 -0.05
N CYS A 63 25.65 22.71 0.07
CA CYS A 63 24.35 22.07 0.23
C CYS A 63 23.81 22.43 1.61
N THR A 64 22.56 22.89 1.66
CA THR A 64 21.91 23.33 2.90
C THR A 64 20.60 22.57 3.13
N VAL A 65 20.24 22.43 4.40
CA VAL A 65 18.88 22.12 4.80
C VAL A 65 18.25 23.40 5.37
N SER A 66 17.16 23.85 4.77
CA SER A 66 16.31 24.92 5.28
C SER A 66 15.22 24.31 6.17
N VAL A 67 15.27 24.59 7.48
CA VAL A 67 14.32 24.03 8.45
C VAL A 67 13.36 25.10 8.93
N ARG A 68 12.06 24.80 8.84
CA ARG A 68 10.98 25.64 9.36
C ARG A 68 10.25 24.86 10.44
N LEU A 69 10.41 25.31 11.69
CA LEU A 69 9.75 24.68 12.82
C LEU A 69 8.24 24.93 12.81
N GLY A 70 7.46 23.90 13.10
CA GLY A 70 6.02 23.92 13.17
C GLY A 70 5.50 24.80 14.31
N LYS A 71 4.24 25.21 14.20
CA LYS A 71 3.52 25.94 15.26
C LYS A 71 2.30 25.14 15.67
N SER A 72 2.04 25.04 16.98
CA SER A 72 0.85 24.39 17.53
C SER A 72 -0.48 24.99 17.04
N GLY A 73 -0.48 26.25 16.58
CA GLY A 73 -1.63 26.91 15.96
C GLY A 73 -1.70 26.80 14.43
N GLY A 74 -0.81 26.03 13.80
CA GLY A 74 -0.68 25.91 12.34
C GLY A 74 0.34 26.89 11.72
N GLY A 75 0.90 26.46 10.58
CA GLY A 75 1.97 27.17 9.88
C GLY A 75 3.35 26.95 10.50
N TYR A 76 4.35 27.66 9.98
CA TYR A 76 5.75 27.48 10.36
C TYR A 76 6.43 28.78 10.82
N LEU A 77 7.49 28.66 11.61
CA LEU A 77 8.44 29.73 11.91
C LEU A 77 9.29 30.08 10.68
N PRO A 78 9.95 31.26 10.65
CA PRO A 78 10.93 31.58 9.61
C PRO A 78 12.01 30.49 9.50
N PRO A 79 12.52 30.21 8.28
CA PRO A 79 13.50 29.17 8.07
C PRO A 79 14.83 29.47 8.76
N THR A 80 15.49 28.42 9.23
CA THR A 80 16.89 28.42 9.64
C THR A 80 17.68 27.53 8.68
N GLU A 81 18.79 28.04 8.16
CA GLU A 81 19.64 27.33 7.20
C GLU A 81 20.75 26.56 7.92
N TYR A 82 20.95 25.32 7.53
CA TYR A 82 22.00 24.43 8.03
C TYR A 82 22.85 23.92 6.86
N PRO A 83 23.99 24.55 6.57
CA PRO A 83 24.97 24.01 5.63
C PRO A 83 25.54 22.69 6.14
N TYR A 84 25.57 21.66 5.31
CA TYR A 84 26.00 20.30 5.71
C TYR A 84 27.06 19.69 4.81
N LEU A 85 27.18 20.12 3.55
CA LEU A 85 28.15 19.58 2.59
C LEU A 85 28.63 20.68 1.66
N THR A 86 29.93 20.82 1.46
CA THR A 86 30.50 21.68 0.42
C THR A 86 31.03 20.79 -0.69
N LEU A 87 30.58 21.00 -1.93
CA LEU A 87 31.02 20.23 -3.08
C LEU A 87 31.97 21.04 -3.97
N ASP A 88 33.12 20.45 -4.28
CA ASP A 88 34.11 21.01 -5.21
C ASP A 88 33.77 20.58 -6.65
N GLY A 89 33.49 21.53 -7.54
CA GLY A 89 33.30 21.22 -8.97
C GLY A 89 32.50 22.25 -9.76
N PRO A 90 32.48 22.15 -11.11
CA PRO A 90 31.73 23.06 -11.98
C PRO A 90 30.21 22.83 -11.91
N GLU A 91 29.76 21.65 -11.48
CA GLU A 91 28.34 21.28 -11.27
C GLU A 91 28.20 20.53 -9.94
N PRO A 92 28.18 21.23 -8.79
CA PRO A 92 28.02 20.59 -7.49
C PRO A 92 26.60 20.01 -7.36
N ASN A 93 26.48 18.68 -7.45
CA ASN A 93 25.21 17.97 -7.33
C ASN A 93 24.89 17.67 -5.86
N CYS A 94 24.15 18.56 -5.21
CA CYS A 94 23.65 18.34 -3.85
C CYS A 94 22.53 17.29 -3.84
N PRO A 95 22.34 16.55 -2.72
CA PRO A 95 21.14 15.77 -2.53
C PRO A 95 19.89 16.64 -2.74
N ASP A 96 18.91 16.11 -3.45
CA ASP A 96 17.68 16.79 -3.84
C ASP A 96 16.43 15.98 -3.50
N LEU A 97 16.60 14.85 -2.82
CA LEU A 97 15.56 13.92 -2.41
C LEU A 97 15.84 13.44 -0.98
N GLY A 98 14.80 13.14 -0.20
CA GLY A 98 15.00 12.53 1.11
C GLY A 98 13.73 12.27 1.91
N VAL A 99 13.93 11.73 3.11
CA VAL A 99 12.91 11.47 4.12
C VAL A 99 13.41 11.87 5.51
N ALA A 100 12.50 12.23 6.41
CA ALA A 100 12.78 12.43 7.83
C ALA A 100 12.28 11.20 8.61
N VAL A 101 13.18 10.50 9.32
CA VAL A 101 12.90 9.21 9.95
C VAL A 101 13.70 9.03 11.24
N ASP A 102 13.08 8.38 12.23
CA ASP A 102 13.74 7.93 13.47
C ASP A 102 14.51 6.63 13.20
N LEU A 103 15.81 6.74 12.92
CA LEU A 103 16.68 5.58 12.73
C LEU A 103 17.03 4.98 14.09
N GLY A 104 16.79 3.67 14.25
CA GLY A 104 17.06 2.98 15.51
C GLY A 104 15.95 3.07 16.55
N GLY A 105 15.02 4.03 16.45
CA GLY A 105 13.88 4.14 17.37
C GLY A 105 14.24 4.86 18.67
N ASP A 106 15.20 5.80 18.64
CA ASP A 106 15.60 6.60 19.79
C ASP A 106 14.81 7.92 19.90
N ASN A 107 13.90 8.17 18.96
CA ASN A 107 13.08 9.38 18.79
C ASN A 107 13.90 10.62 18.42
N ASP A 108 15.19 10.50 18.08
CA ASP A 108 15.89 11.52 17.31
C ASP A 108 15.44 11.35 15.85
N ILE A 109 15.23 12.45 15.12
CA ILE A 109 14.82 12.38 13.71
C ILE A 109 16.03 12.71 12.85
N GLU A 110 16.44 11.75 12.03
CA GLU A 110 17.48 11.90 11.03
C GLU A 110 16.86 12.28 9.68
N LEU A 111 17.65 12.94 8.85
CA LEU A 111 17.33 13.11 7.43
C LEU A 111 18.14 12.10 6.62
N VAL A 112 17.45 11.25 5.86
CA VAL A 112 18.07 10.31 4.92
C VAL A 112 17.89 10.85 3.52
N LEU A 113 18.99 11.23 2.89
CA LEU A 113 19.03 11.99 1.63
C LEU A 113 19.56 11.13 0.48
N ALA A 114 19.11 11.43 -0.73
CA ALA A 114 19.58 10.82 -1.97
C ALA A 114 19.70 11.85 -3.11
N TRP A 115 20.22 11.39 -4.24
CA TRP A 115 20.43 12.19 -5.45
C TRP A 115 19.62 11.63 -6.61
N PHE A 116 18.63 12.38 -7.09
CA PHE A 116 17.86 12.02 -8.28
C PHE A 116 18.76 11.77 -9.49
N ALA A 117 19.73 12.66 -9.72
CA ALA A 117 20.70 12.54 -10.82
C ALA A 117 21.87 11.60 -10.50
N GLY A 118 21.88 10.98 -9.31
CA GLY A 118 22.94 10.11 -8.84
C GLY A 118 24.03 10.87 -8.11
N ARG A 119 24.63 10.23 -7.10
CA ARG A 119 25.66 10.86 -6.26
C ARG A 119 26.88 11.29 -7.09
N PRO A 120 27.47 12.45 -6.80
CA PRO A 120 28.74 12.86 -7.42
C PRO A 120 29.91 12.01 -6.90
N TYR A 121 30.87 11.74 -7.78
CA TYR A 121 32.18 11.20 -7.37
C TYR A 121 32.95 12.26 -6.55
N PRO A 122 33.67 11.90 -5.47
CA PRO A 122 34.00 10.55 -4.98
C PRO A 122 33.13 10.07 -3.81
N LEU A 123 31.94 10.63 -3.57
CA LEU A 123 31.10 10.19 -2.45
C LEU A 123 30.84 8.68 -2.54
N GLU A 124 30.97 7.95 -1.45
CA GLU A 124 30.98 6.47 -1.47
C GLU A 124 29.56 5.87 -1.47
N HIS A 125 28.60 6.53 -0.81
CA HIS A 125 27.27 5.99 -0.52
C HIS A 125 26.15 6.68 -1.30
N ASP A 126 25.13 5.91 -1.71
CA ASP A 126 23.95 6.40 -2.43
C ASP A 126 22.95 7.14 -1.53
N LEU A 127 22.97 6.82 -0.23
CA LEU A 127 22.26 7.55 0.82
C LEU A 127 23.23 8.31 1.70
N LEU A 128 22.86 9.54 2.08
CA LEU A 128 23.54 10.36 3.07
C LEU A 128 22.62 10.57 4.28
N VAL A 129 23.11 10.31 5.48
CA VAL A 129 22.38 10.55 6.72
C VAL A 129 22.85 11.85 7.37
N LEU A 130 21.89 12.70 7.74
CA LEU A 130 22.14 13.86 8.57
C LEU A 130 21.51 13.68 9.96
N GLU A 131 22.35 13.77 10.99
CA GLU A 131 21.94 13.89 12.39
C GLU A 131 22.11 15.33 12.83
N SER A 132 21.07 15.93 13.41
CA SER A 132 21.09 17.37 13.77
C SER A 132 21.59 18.25 12.61
N PHE A 133 21.18 17.92 11.39
CA PHE A 133 21.53 18.58 10.12
C PHE A 133 23.03 18.56 9.77
N LYS A 134 23.79 17.57 10.27
CA LYS A 134 25.19 17.34 9.92
C LYS A 134 25.41 15.90 9.43
N PRO A 135 26.32 15.66 8.47
CA PRO A 135 26.60 14.31 8.01
C PRO A 135 27.04 13.41 9.16
N SER A 136 26.37 12.26 9.34
CA SER A 136 26.73 11.23 10.32
C SER A 136 27.11 9.89 9.69
N GLY A 137 26.67 9.63 8.46
CA GLY A 137 26.99 8.40 7.74
C GLY A 137 26.28 8.29 6.39
N GLY A 138 26.28 7.09 5.83
CA GLY A 138 25.59 6.79 4.57
C GLY A 138 25.41 5.29 4.36
N PHE A 139 24.59 4.93 3.38
CA PHE A 139 24.27 3.54 3.04
C PHE A 139 24.23 3.34 1.51
N GLU A 140 24.53 2.14 1.07
CA GLU A 140 24.32 1.74 -0.33
C GLU A 140 22.82 1.56 -0.60
N ALA A 141 22.37 2.01 -1.77
CA ALA A 141 20.97 1.98 -2.14
C ALA A 141 20.79 1.97 -3.66
N ILE A 142 19.61 2.35 -4.15
CA ILE A 142 19.38 2.50 -5.58
C ILE A 142 20.13 3.76 -6.02
N PHE A 143 20.94 3.63 -7.07
CA PHE A 143 21.50 4.79 -7.77
C PHE A 143 20.41 5.49 -8.60
N GLN A 144 20.38 6.83 -8.58
CA GLN A 144 19.37 7.64 -9.28
C GLN A 144 17.91 7.29 -8.90
N PRO A 145 17.53 7.31 -7.60
CA PRO A 145 16.14 7.12 -7.21
C PRO A 145 15.28 8.28 -7.73
N SER A 146 14.10 7.94 -8.22
CA SER A 146 13.08 8.92 -8.62
C SER A 146 12.17 9.33 -7.44
N PHE A 147 12.19 8.54 -6.36
CA PHE A 147 11.33 8.72 -5.20
C PHE A 147 11.88 7.98 -3.97
N MET A 148 11.59 8.50 -2.79
CA MET A 148 11.84 7.84 -1.51
C MET A 148 10.62 7.93 -0.60
N GLY A 149 10.37 6.89 0.20
CA GLY A 149 9.33 6.92 1.20
C GLY A 149 9.56 6.04 2.40
N LEU A 150 8.56 6.03 3.28
CA LEU A 150 8.60 5.33 4.57
C LEU A 150 7.42 4.37 4.73
N ALA A 151 7.68 3.18 5.26
CA ALA A 151 6.68 2.23 5.76
C ALA A 151 7.37 1.18 6.64
N ASP A 152 6.64 0.52 7.54
CA ASP A 152 7.16 -0.60 8.35
C ASP A 152 7.01 -1.91 7.55
N PHE A 153 8.05 -2.34 6.86
CA PHE A 153 8.07 -3.51 5.99
C PHE A 153 8.37 -4.82 6.73
N ASN A 154 8.77 -4.78 8.00
CA ASN A 154 9.10 -5.99 8.76
C ASN A 154 8.23 -6.17 10.04
N GLY A 155 7.33 -5.23 10.31
CA GLY A 155 6.38 -5.25 11.43
C GLY A 155 7.02 -4.97 12.79
N ASP A 156 8.22 -4.38 12.83
CA ASP A 156 8.95 -4.12 14.06
C ASP A 156 8.59 -2.78 14.75
N GLY A 157 7.73 -1.98 14.09
CA GLY A 157 7.24 -0.70 14.56
C GLY A 157 8.11 0.50 14.19
N ARG A 158 9.30 0.30 13.60
CA ARG A 158 10.12 1.36 13.00
C ARG A 158 9.68 1.61 11.57
N GLN A 159 9.84 2.86 11.12
CA GLN A 159 9.67 3.16 9.70
C GLN A 159 10.95 2.74 8.96
N ASP A 160 10.79 1.89 7.96
CA ASP A 160 11.83 1.53 7.00
C ASP A 160 11.81 2.51 5.82
N VAL A 161 12.91 2.55 5.06
CA VAL A 161 13.02 3.38 3.85
C VAL A 161 12.73 2.51 2.63
N TYR A 162 11.97 3.03 1.67
CA TYR A 162 11.86 2.42 0.35
C TYR A 162 12.16 3.45 -0.74
N GLN A 163 12.63 2.97 -1.88
CA GLN A 163 12.95 3.78 -3.04
C GLN A 163 12.40 3.14 -4.30
N TRP A 164 12.18 3.95 -5.33
CA TRP A 164 12.13 3.42 -6.68
C TRP A 164 12.85 4.32 -7.68
N THR A 165 13.32 3.73 -8.78
CA THR A 165 13.91 4.42 -9.92
C THR A 165 13.28 3.98 -11.23
N ASP A 166 13.24 4.87 -12.22
CA ASP A 166 12.90 4.55 -13.60
C ASP A 166 14.08 4.06 -14.45
N GLN A 167 15.26 3.93 -13.87
CA GLN A 167 16.49 3.47 -14.55
C GLN A 167 16.61 1.93 -14.63
N GLY A 168 15.54 1.18 -14.32
CA GLY A 168 15.48 -0.27 -14.46
C GLY A 168 15.63 -1.07 -13.16
N ALA A 169 16.26 -0.51 -12.12
CA ALA A 169 16.35 -1.18 -10.81
C ALA A 169 14.98 -1.25 -10.11
N GLY A 170 14.01 -0.41 -10.52
CA GLY A 170 12.64 -0.46 -10.04
C GLY A 170 12.52 -0.11 -8.56
N PHE A 171 11.76 -0.90 -7.81
CA PHE A 171 11.41 -0.68 -6.40
C PHE A 171 12.33 -1.49 -5.47
N ALA A 172 12.78 -0.91 -4.36
CA ALA A 172 13.52 -1.62 -3.31
C ALA A 172 13.23 -1.04 -1.91
N THR A 173 13.44 -1.87 -0.89
CA THR A 173 13.29 -1.51 0.53
C THR A 173 14.61 -1.61 1.28
N TYR A 174 14.71 -0.87 2.38
CA TYR A 174 15.86 -0.78 3.27
C TYR A 174 15.36 -0.72 4.72
N LEU A 175 15.57 -1.80 5.46
CA LEU A 175 15.06 -1.99 6.82
C LEU A 175 15.86 -1.16 7.82
N ASN A 176 15.14 -0.47 8.69
CA ASN A 176 15.65 0.34 9.79
C ASN A 176 15.99 -0.55 10.99
N THR A 177 17.30 -0.67 11.25
CA THR A 177 17.82 -1.54 12.30
C THR A 177 17.82 -0.85 13.67
N PRO A 178 17.72 -1.60 14.79
CA PRO A 178 17.75 -1.03 16.15
C PRO A 178 19.02 -0.24 16.52
N VAL A 179 20.05 -0.25 15.68
CA VAL A 179 21.31 0.47 15.91
C VAL A 179 21.44 1.73 15.04
N GLY A 180 20.36 2.16 14.40
CA GLY A 180 20.34 3.35 13.53
C GLY A 180 20.85 3.11 12.11
N GLY A 181 21.01 1.86 11.70
CA GLY A 181 21.47 1.48 10.35
C GLY A 181 20.34 1.15 9.38
N LEU A 182 20.59 1.28 8.07
CA LEU A 182 19.73 0.74 7.01
C LEU A 182 20.36 -0.50 6.36
N THR A 183 19.57 -1.56 6.17
CA THR A 183 19.99 -2.79 5.48
C THR A 183 19.03 -3.16 4.36
N PRO A 184 19.47 -3.64 3.20
CA PRO A 184 18.57 -4.05 2.12
C PRO A 184 17.47 -5.01 2.60
N GLY A 185 16.23 -4.65 2.31
CA GLY A 185 15.05 -5.45 2.64
C GLY A 185 14.72 -6.49 1.57
N PRO A 186 13.85 -7.45 1.90
CA PRO A 186 13.49 -8.55 0.99
C PRO A 186 12.54 -8.12 -0.14
N VAL A 187 11.87 -6.97 -0.01
CA VAL A 187 10.98 -6.44 -1.03
C VAL A 187 11.78 -5.66 -2.06
N ALA A 188 11.91 -6.24 -3.25
CA ALA A 188 12.52 -5.60 -4.41
C ALA A 188 11.89 -6.09 -5.73
N TRP A 189 11.76 -5.18 -6.70
CA TRP A 189 11.27 -5.52 -8.03
C TRP A 189 11.78 -4.57 -9.09
N CYS A 190 12.52 -5.10 -10.05
CA CYS A 190 12.98 -4.38 -11.23
C CYS A 190 11.80 -3.87 -12.08
N SER A 191 11.94 -2.64 -12.55
CA SER A 191 11.02 -2.01 -13.46
C SER A 191 11.69 -0.76 -14.04
N GLY A 192 11.23 -0.35 -15.23
CA GLY A 192 11.29 1.06 -15.65
C GLY A 192 10.47 1.89 -14.67
N ARG A 193 9.29 2.40 -15.03
CA ARG A 193 8.50 3.25 -14.12
C ARG A 193 7.38 2.50 -13.38
N PRO A 194 7.57 2.08 -12.11
CA PRO A 194 6.54 1.34 -11.38
C PRO A 194 5.38 2.24 -10.94
N GLN A 195 4.14 1.72 -11.04
CA GLN A 195 3.03 2.18 -10.22
C GLN A 195 2.84 1.20 -9.07
N TYR A 196 2.72 1.68 -7.83
CA TYR A 196 2.61 0.80 -6.68
C TYR A 196 1.59 1.27 -5.65
N GLN A 197 1.17 0.34 -4.78
CA GLN A 197 0.41 0.63 -3.56
C GLN A 197 0.90 -0.28 -2.44
N LEU A 198 0.88 0.25 -1.22
CA LEU A 198 1.27 -0.45 -0.01
C LEU A 198 0.03 -0.93 0.74
N ALA A 199 0.05 -2.17 1.21
CA ALA A 199 -0.97 -2.75 2.08
C ALA A 199 -0.43 -3.99 2.80
N ASP A 200 -0.99 -4.33 3.95
CA ASP A 200 -0.75 -5.61 4.62
C ASP A 200 -1.71 -6.67 4.03
N PHE A 201 -1.24 -7.49 3.08
CA PHE A 201 -2.07 -8.47 2.36
C PHE A 201 -2.20 -9.81 3.08
N ASN A 202 -1.40 -10.08 4.12
CA ASN A 202 -1.38 -11.32 4.89
C ASN A 202 -1.77 -11.15 6.38
N GLY A 203 -2.11 -9.93 6.79
CA GLY A 203 -2.56 -9.59 8.14
C GLY A 203 -1.47 -9.69 9.21
N ASN A 204 -0.19 -9.67 8.84
CA ASN A 204 0.92 -9.84 9.79
C ASN A 204 1.44 -8.52 10.39
N ARG A 205 0.86 -7.38 10.00
CA ARG A 205 1.24 -6.00 10.36
C ARG A 205 2.56 -5.50 9.77
N ALA A 206 3.23 -6.30 8.95
CA ALA A 206 4.28 -5.82 8.07
C ALA A 206 3.66 -5.32 6.76
N MET A 207 4.30 -4.34 6.15
CA MET A 207 3.84 -3.77 4.89
C MET A 207 4.27 -4.64 3.71
N ASP A 208 3.33 -4.93 2.82
CA ASP A 208 3.60 -5.51 1.50
C ASP A 208 3.43 -4.44 0.41
N VAL A 209 3.81 -4.79 -0.82
CA VAL A 209 3.63 -3.91 -1.99
C VAL A 209 2.94 -4.65 -3.14
N VAL A 210 2.04 -3.97 -3.83
CA VAL A 210 1.60 -4.36 -5.18
C VAL A 210 2.16 -3.39 -6.20
N ILE A 211 2.79 -3.91 -7.26
CA ILE A 211 3.49 -3.15 -8.28
C ILE A 211 2.92 -3.52 -9.65
N ALA A 212 2.40 -2.53 -10.38
CA ALA A 212 2.26 -2.61 -11.82
C ALA A 212 3.57 -2.12 -12.46
N TYR A 213 4.24 -3.02 -13.18
CA TYR A 213 5.58 -2.81 -13.70
C TYR A 213 5.63 -2.92 -15.23
N VAL A 214 6.65 -2.26 -15.78
CA VAL A 214 7.09 -2.35 -17.18
C VAL A 214 8.60 -2.56 -17.21
N GLU A 215 9.11 -3.10 -18.31
CA GLU A 215 10.53 -3.43 -18.47
C GLU A 215 11.04 -4.34 -17.32
N GLY A 216 10.20 -5.31 -16.92
CA GLY A 216 10.53 -6.28 -15.89
C GLY A 216 11.71 -7.17 -16.29
N CYS A 217 12.47 -7.62 -15.29
CA CYS A 217 13.65 -8.48 -15.44
C CYS A 217 13.38 -9.98 -15.22
N ALA A 218 12.11 -10.36 -15.05
CA ALA A 218 11.68 -11.73 -14.77
C ALA A 218 10.85 -12.29 -15.95
N ASP A 219 9.92 -13.22 -15.66
CA ASP A 219 9.14 -13.96 -16.65
C ASP A 219 8.26 -13.09 -17.58
N TYR A 220 7.99 -11.84 -17.20
CA TYR A 220 7.18 -10.92 -17.98
C TYR A 220 7.87 -9.57 -18.16
N PHE A 221 7.73 -8.99 -19.35
CA PHE A 221 8.18 -7.64 -19.64
C PHE A 221 7.31 -6.60 -18.93
N SER A 222 6.00 -6.82 -18.86
CA SER A 222 5.06 -6.00 -18.09
C SER A 222 4.10 -6.86 -17.29
N GLY A 223 3.57 -6.34 -16.19
CA GLY A 223 2.69 -7.12 -15.34
C GLY A 223 2.19 -6.38 -14.10
N VAL A 224 1.53 -7.15 -13.23
CA VAL A 224 1.18 -6.72 -11.87
C VAL A 224 1.58 -7.83 -10.92
N VAL A 225 2.40 -7.51 -9.91
CA VAL A 225 2.91 -8.43 -8.91
C VAL A 225 2.61 -7.90 -7.52
N VAL A 226 2.21 -8.78 -6.60
CA VAL A 226 2.23 -8.52 -5.16
C VAL A 226 3.50 -9.12 -4.60
N ILE A 227 4.23 -8.37 -3.79
CA ILE A 227 5.46 -8.81 -3.13
C ILE A 227 5.25 -8.61 -1.65
N ARG A 228 5.33 -9.72 -0.92
CA ARG A 228 5.16 -9.73 0.52
C ARG A 228 6.41 -9.24 1.23
N ASP A 229 6.22 -8.87 2.50
CA ASP A 229 7.23 -8.53 3.49
C ASP A 229 8.38 -9.54 3.60
N ASP A 230 8.17 -10.80 3.22
CA ASP A 230 9.19 -11.86 3.18
C ASP A 230 9.87 -12.04 1.81
N GLY A 231 9.54 -11.18 0.84
CA GLY A 231 10.05 -11.22 -0.53
C GLY A 231 9.30 -12.20 -1.45
N MET A 232 8.30 -12.93 -0.96
CA MET A 232 7.51 -13.83 -1.79
C MET A 232 6.67 -13.03 -2.80
N ALA A 233 6.82 -13.36 -4.09
CA ALA A 233 6.13 -12.71 -5.20
C ALA A 233 4.93 -13.52 -5.70
N TRP A 234 3.82 -12.83 -5.96
CA TRP A 234 2.58 -13.38 -6.52
C TRP A 234 2.16 -12.58 -7.75
N HIS A 235 2.28 -13.17 -8.93
CA HIS A 235 1.87 -12.53 -10.18
C HIS A 235 0.35 -12.56 -10.34
N LEU A 236 -0.25 -11.37 -10.47
CA LEU A 236 -1.67 -11.21 -10.78
C LEU A 236 -1.89 -11.08 -12.29
N GLN A 237 -0.96 -10.42 -12.97
CA GLN A 237 -0.97 -10.20 -14.42
C GLN A 237 0.45 -10.33 -14.95
N GLY A 238 0.57 -10.70 -16.23
CA GLY A 238 1.86 -10.79 -16.91
C GLY A 238 1.69 -10.84 -18.41
N ASP A 239 2.55 -10.10 -19.12
CA ASP A 239 2.71 -10.17 -20.56
C ASP A 239 4.21 -10.27 -20.90
N PRO A 240 4.65 -11.39 -21.49
CA PRO A 240 6.05 -11.59 -21.89
C PRO A 240 6.58 -10.55 -22.87
N TYR A 241 5.71 -9.92 -23.67
CA TYR A 241 6.13 -9.06 -24.79
C TYR A 241 5.95 -7.57 -24.54
N GLY A 242 5.24 -7.18 -23.49
CA GLY A 242 4.98 -5.77 -23.20
C GLY A 242 3.89 -5.12 -24.03
N ASP A 243 3.07 -5.91 -24.74
CA ASP A 243 1.95 -5.42 -25.53
C ASP A 243 0.77 -4.93 -24.65
N HIS A 244 0.73 -5.37 -23.40
CA HIS A 244 -0.26 -5.00 -22.40
C HIS A 244 0.38 -4.29 -21.22
N LEU A 245 -0.23 -3.19 -20.79
CA LEU A 245 0.18 -2.45 -19.59
C LEU A 245 -0.99 -2.37 -18.61
N TRP A 246 -0.70 -2.20 -17.33
CA TRP A 246 -1.72 -2.15 -16.28
C TRP A 246 -1.55 -0.97 -15.35
N THR A 247 -2.66 -0.48 -14.81
CA THR A 247 -2.69 0.26 -13.54
C THR A 247 -3.21 -0.64 -12.43
N VAL A 248 -2.86 -0.32 -11.18
CA VAL A 248 -3.24 -1.11 -10.01
C VAL A 248 -3.93 -0.27 -8.93
N LYS A 249 -4.86 -0.90 -8.20
CA LYS A 249 -5.50 -0.34 -7.01
C LYS A 249 -5.75 -1.38 -5.93
N VAL A 250 -5.46 -1.02 -4.68
CA VAL A 250 -5.87 -1.77 -3.48
C VAL A 250 -7.24 -1.28 -3.00
N GLN A 251 -8.14 -2.21 -2.68
CA GLN A 251 -9.47 -1.91 -2.14
C GLN A 251 -10.08 -3.11 -1.41
N TYR A 252 -11.17 -2.91 -0.67
CA TYR A 252 -11.96 -3.99 -0.06
C TYR A 252 -13.20 -4.30 -0.91
N THR A 253 -13.05 -5.15 -1.92
CA THR A 253 -14.08 -5.43 -2.93
C THR A 253 -15.19 -6.35 -2.44
N ASN A 254 -14.92 -7.22 -1.47
CA ASN A 254 -15.89 -8.10 -0.82
C ASN A 254 -16.24 -7.65 0.63
N ALA A 255 -15.43 -6.75 1.22
CA ALA A 255 -15.42 -6.26 2.61
C ALA A 255 -15.37 -7.32 3.71
N ASP A 256 -14.52 -8.31 3.52
CA ASP A 256 -13.98 -9.15 4.58
C ASP A 256 -12.90 -8.44 5.44
N ARG A 257 -12.46 -7.23 5.05
CA ARG A 257 -11.34 -6.47 5.64
C ARG A 257 -9.96 -7.03 5.33
N ILE A 258 -9.86 -7.86 4.31
CA ILE A 258 -8.61 -8.29 3.68
C ILE A 258 -8.42 -7.43 2.42
N PRO A 259 -7.23 -6.82 2.20
CA PRO A 259 -7.03 -6.01 1.01
C PRO A 259 -7.09 -6.85 -0.27
N ASP A 260 -7.90 -6.39 -1.22
CA ASP A 260 -8.02 -6.95 -2.57
C ASP A 260 -7.30 -6.08 -3.59
N VAL A 261 -6.99 -6.65 -4.75
CA VAL A 261 -6.33 -5.95 -5.84
C VAL A 261 -7.24 -5.83 -7.06
N VAL A 262 -7.30 -4.64 -7.64
CA VAL A 262 -7.93 -4.36 -8.93
C VAL A 262 -6.89 -3.91 -9.92
N THR A 263 -6.84 -4.59 -11.05
CA THR A 263 -5.98 -4.21 -12.17
C THR A 263 -6.83 -3.70 -13.31
N LYS A 264 -6.38 -2.65 -13.99
CA LYS A 264 -6.97 -2.19 -15.24
C LYS A 264 -5.92 -2.25 -16.34
N ASN A 265 -6.17 -3.05 -17.35
CA ASN A 265 -5.36 -3.05 -18.56
C ASN A 265 -5.58 -1.72 -19.30
N THR A 266 -4.51 -0.96 -19.54
CA THR A 266 -4.61 0.38 -20.15
C THR A 266 -4.78 0.31 -21.66
N VAL A 267 -4.44 -0.82 -22.29
CA VAL A 267 -4.56 -1.05 -23.72
C VAL A 267 -5.97 -1.52 -24.08
N THR A 268 -6.48 -2.54 -23.38
CA THR A 268 -7.81 -3.13 -23.66
C THR A 268 -8.94 -2.50 -22.86
N GLY A 269 -8.63 -1.80 -21.77
CA GLY A 269 -9.61 -1.31 -20.80
C GLY A 269 -10.16 -2.39 -19.87
N GLU A 270 -9.69 -3.64 -19.96
CA GLU A 270 -10.17 -4.74 -19.13
C GLU A 270 -9.88 -4.48 -17.65
N ILE A 271 -10.92 -4.54 -16.82
CA ILE A 271 -10.81 -4.51 -15.37
C ILE A 271 -10.91 -5.94 -14.84
N THR A 272 -9.93 -6.32 -14.02
CA THR A 272 -9.88 -7.61 -13.32
C THR A 272 -9.77 -7.38 -11.83
N TYR A 273 -10.52 -8.16 -11.05
CA TYR A 273 -10.52 -8.15 -9.60
C TYR A 273 -9.86 -9.43 -9.09
N PHE A 274 -9.02 -9.27 -8.08
CA PHE A 274 -8.33 -10.35 -7.37
C PHE A 274 -8.67 -10.22 -5.90
N VAL A 275 -9.40 -11.19 -5.36
CA VAL A 275 -9.76 -11.22 -3.94
C VAL A 275 -8.60 -11.82 -3.15
N GLY A 276 -8.19 -11.15 -2.08
CA GLY A 276 -7.16 -11.63 -1.16
C GLY A 276 -7.71 -12.70 -0.22
N ASN A 277 -6.91 -13.72 0.07
CA ASN A 277 -7.29 -14.78 1.03
C ASN A 277 -6.81 -14.51 2.47
N GLY A 278 -6.08 -13.41 2.68
CA GLY A 278 -5.55 -13.02 3.99
C GLY A 278 -4.29 -13.78 4.41
N ASP A 279 -3.74 -14.61 3.53
CA ASP A 279 -2.43 -15.26 3.65
C ASP A 279 -1.43 -14.72 2.61
N GLY A 280 -1.77 -13.59 1.97
CA GLY A 280 -1.03 -13.00 0.86
C GLY A 280 -1.24 -13.67 -0.50
N SER A 281 -2.08 -14.72 -0.59
CA SER A 281 -2.50 -15.28 -1.88
C SER A 281 -3.77 -14.61 -2.42
N PHE A 282 -3.96 -14.69 -3.74
CA PHE A 282 -5.06 -14.02 -4.44
C PHE A 282 -5.77 -14.94 -5.43
N LEU A 283 -7.08 -14.73 -5.57
CA LEU A 283 -7.93 -15.43 -6.53
C LEU A 283 -8.62 -14.44 -7.47
N LYS A 284 -8.46 -14.66 -8.78
CA LYS A 284 -9.17 -13.90 -9.83
C LYS A 284 -10.67 -14.16 -9.75
N THR A 285 -11.49 -13.10 -9.72
CA THR A 285 -12.96 -13.23 -9.62
C THR A 285 -13.64 -13.36 -11.00
N PRO A 286 -14.84 -13.99 -11.05
CA PRO A 286 -15.43 -14.84 -10.01
C PRO A 286 -14.78 -16.23 -10.00
N LYS A 287 -14.60 -16.78 -8.80
CA LYS A 287 -14.23 -18.19 -8.59
C LYS A 287 -15.18 -18.83 -7.59
N ALA A 288 -16.07 -19.68 -8.09
CA ALA A 288 -16.92 -20.51 -7.26
C ALA A 288 -16.18 -21.81 -6.89
N VAL A 289 -16.32 -22.24 -5.64
CA VAL A 289 -15.68 -23.41 -5.05
C VAL A 289 -16.76 -24.32 -4.47
N SER A 290 -16.63 -25.63 -4.69
CA SER A 290 -17.68 -26.58 -4.30
C SER A 290 -17.84 -26.72 -2.79
N ASP A 291 -19.09 -26.69 -2.33
CA ASP A 291 -19.46 -26.82 -0.93
C ASP A 291 -19.92 -28.22 -0.53
N ARG A 292 -19.89 -28.48 0.78
CA ARG A 292 -20.62 -29.58 1.41
C ARG A 292 -21.38 -29.06 2.62
N ALA A 293 -22.63 -29.49 2.77
CA ALA A 293 -23.46 -29.13 3.91
C ALA A 293 -24.25 -30.32 4.45
N SER A 294 -24.44 -30.36 5.77
CA SER A 294 -25.42 -31.25 6.41
C SER A 294 -26.71 -30.46 6.65
N VAL A 295 -27.84 -31.02 6.24
CA VAL A 295 -29.14 -30.35 6.27
C VAL A 295 -30.18 -31.22 6.97
N SER A 296 -31.16 -30.56 7.61
CA SER A 296 -32.26 -31.28 8.28
C SER A 296 -33.19 -31.94 7.27
N ARG A 297 -33.75 -33.12 7.60
CA ARG A 297 -34.83 -33.76 6.83
C ARG A 297 -36.16 -33.01 6.86
N SER A 298 -36.41 -32.14 7.84
CA SER A 298 -37.72 -31.52 8.05
C SER A 298 -37.68 -30.01 8.28
N LYS A 299 -36.50 -29.40 8.37
CA LYS A 299 -36.33 -27.96 8.61
C LYS A 299 -35.53 -27.30 7.50
N LYS A 300 -35.82 -26.02 7.26
CA LYS A 300 -35.03 -25.18 6.36
C LYS A 300 -33.62 -25.04 6.91
N THR A 301 -32.62 -25.05 6.05
CA THR A 301 -31.20 -24.91 6.42
C THR A 301 -30.56 -23.81 5.57
N SER A 302 -29.84 -22.89 6.22
CA SER A 302 -29.04 -21.86 5.55
C SER A 302 -27.66 -22.41 5.20
N ILE A 303 -27.20 -22.17 3.98
CA ILE A 303 -25.94 -22.67 3.43
C ILE A 303 -25.18 -21.45 2.87
N PRO A 304 -24.08 -21.01 3.52
CA PRO A 304 -23.33 -19.83 3.10
C PRO A 304 -22.29 -20.18 2.02
N VAL A 305 -22.77 -20.44 0.80
CA VAL A 305 -21.93 -20.89 -0.35
C VAL A 305 -20.83 -19.92 -0.74
N ILE A 306 -20.93 -18.63 -0.37
CA ILE A 306 -19.93 -17.61 -0.75
C ILE A 306 -18.67 -17.64 0.14
N THR A 307 -18.68 -18.41 1.24
CA THR A 307 -17.63 -18.32 2.28
C THR A 307 -16.25 -18.72 1.77
N ASN A 308 -16.18 -19.66 0.84
CA ASN A 308 -14.95 -20.16 0.21
C ASN A 308 -14.84 -19.74 -1.26
N ASP A 309 -15.67 -18.80 -1.71
CA ASP A 309 -15.67 -18.27 -3.07
C ASP A 309 -14.88 -16.96 -3.15
N ALA A 310 -14.25 -16.69 -4.29
CA ALA A 310 -13.69 -15.38 -4.59
C ALA A 310 -14.67 -14.58 -5.46
N ALA A 311 -15.28 -13.54 -4.88
CA ALA A 311 -16.27 -12.71 -5.55
C ALA A 311 -16.32 -11.29 -4.95
N THR A 312 -16.65 -10.29 -5.77
CA THR A 312 -16.97 -8.95 -5.26
C THR A 312 -18.31 -8.92 -4.52
N LYS A 313 -18.61 -7.80 -3.86
CA LYS A 313 -19.96 -7.52 -3.30
C LYS A 313 -21.06 -7.52 -4.34
N GLN A 314 -20.74 -7.16 -5.59
CA GLN A 314 -21.69 -7.05 -6.70
C GLN A 314 -22.02 -8.42 -7.32
N ALA A 315 -21.25 -9.45 -6.96
CA ALA A 315 -21.45 -10.78 -7.49
C ALA A 315 -22.86 -11.32 -7.17
N LYS A 316 -23.49 -11.90 -8.19
CA LYS A 316 -24.84 -12.47 -8.14
C LYS A 316 -24.75 -13.99 -8.12
N ILE A 317 -25.49 -14.60 -7.22
CA ILE A 317 -25.69 -16.05 -7.16
C ILE A 317 -26.97 -16.40 -7.94
N THR A 318 -26.93 -17.47 -8.72
CA THR A 318 -28.10 -18.06 -9.39
C THR A 318 -28.04 -19.58 -9.29
N ILE A 319 -29.20 -20.24 -9.29
CA ILE A 319 -29.27 -21.71 -9.27
C ILE A 319 -29.34 -22.21 -10.71
N VAL A 320 -28.36 -23.02 -11.11
CA VAL A 320 -28.25 -23.60 -12.45
C VAL A 320 -28.97 -24.94 -12.50
N THR A 321 -28.74 -25.79 -11.50
CA THR A 321 -29.39 -27.09 -11.38
C THR A 321 -30.03 -27.18 -9.99
N PRO A 322 -31.37 -27.26 -9.88
CA PRO A 322 -32.04 -27.37 -8.60
C PRO A 322 -31.80 -28.76 -7.97
N PRO A 323 -31.94 -28.86 -6.63
CA PRO A 323 -31.88 -30.14 -5.93
C PRO A 323 -33.08 -31.04 -6.27
N LYS A 324 -32.91 -32.35 -6.11
CA LYS A 324 -33.94 -33.35 -6.42
C LYS A 324 -34.95 -33.54 -5.29
N TYR A 325 -34.49 -33.47 -4.04
CA TYR A 325 -35.26 -33.80 -2.84
C TYR A 325 -35.58 -32.58 -1.97
N GLY A 326 -35.53 -31.38 -2.55
CA GLY A 326 -35.91 -30.13 -1.90
C GLY A 326 -36.00 -28.97 -2.89
N THR A 327 -36.03 -27.75 -2.36
CA THR A 327 -35.91 -26.50 -3.14
C THR A 327 -34.84 -25.60 -2.51
N VAL A 328 -34.29 -24.71 -3.31
CA VAL A 328 -33.32 -23.70 -2.87
C VAL A 328 -33.84 -22.31 -3.18
N ARG A 329 -33.61 -21.38 -2.25
CA ARG A 329 -33.89 -19.97 -2.45
C ARG A 329 -32.70 -19.15 -1.98
N ILE A 330 -32.28 -18.20 -2.80
CA ILE A 330 -31.21 -17.26 -2.47
C ILE A 330 -31.81 -16.11 -1.66
N THR A 331 -31.15 -15.72 -0.58
CA THR A 331 -31.51 -14.58 0.27
C THR A 331 -30.77 -13.31 -0.15
N SER A 332 -31.22 -12.16 0.35
CA SER A 332 -30.61 -10.85 0.06
C SER A 332 -29.19 -10.71 0.61
N ASP A 333 -28.83 -11.48 1.64
CA ASP A 333 -27.48 -11.57 2.21
C ASP A 333 -26.58 -12.57 1.46
N ARG A 334 -27.01 -13.05 0.28
CA ARG A 334 -26.26 -14.00 -0.58
C ARG A 334 -26.04 -15.39 0.05
N THR A 335 -26.88 -15.77 1.01
CA THR A 335 -26.98 -17.15 1.51
C THR A 335 -27.96 -17.98 0.67
N VAL A 336 -27.77 -19.31 0.63
CA VAL A 336 -28.73 -20.23 0.00
C VAL A 336 -29.53 -20.96 1.09
N VAL A 337 -30.85 -20.84 1.06
CA VAL A 337 -31.75 -21.57 1.97
C VAL A 337 -32.30 -22.80 1.29
N PHE A 338 -31.92 -23.98 1.78
CA PHE A 338 -32.47 -25.27 1.37
C PHE A 338 -33.75 -25.59 2.16
N THR A 339 -34.82 -26.00 1.46
CA THR A 339 -36.08 -26.50 2.04
C THR A 339 -36.29 -27.95 1.61
N PRO A 340 -36.27 -28.93 2.53
CA PRO A 340 -36.50 -30.33 2.21
C PRO A 340 -37.91 -30.56 1.65
N SER A 341 -38.05 -31.52 0.74
CA SER A 341 -39.36 -32.01 0.29
C SER A 341 -40.01 -32.92 1.35
N SER A 342 -41.29 -33.28 1.16
CA SER A 342 -42.00 -34.21 2.05
C SER A 342 -41.47 -35.64 2.03
N LYS A 343 -40.66 -36.03 1.02
CA LYS A 343 -40.02 -37.34 0.89
C LYS A 343 -38.51 -37.19 0.65
N PRO A 344 -37.73 -36.73 1.66
CA PRO A 344 -36.33 -36.42 1.46
C PRO A 344 -35.48 -37.68 1.30
N GLY A 345 -34.55 -37.66 0.33
CA GLY A 345 -33.50 -38.67 0.17
C GLY A 345 -32.48 -38.67 1.32
N LYS A 346 -31.42 -39.47 1.22
CA LYS A 346 -30.27 -39.43 2.15
C LYS A 346 -29.24 -38.36 1.77
N THR A 347 -29.15 -38.07 0.47
CA THR A 347 -28.27 -37.05 -0.10
C THR A 347 -29.00 -36.29 -1.18
N ASP A 348 -28.52 -35.08 -1.47
CA ASP A 348 -29.01 -34.25 -2.55
C ASP A 348 -27.87 -33.35 -3.07
N ARG A 349 -28.08 -32.67 -4.18
CA ARG A 349 -27.08 -31.76 -4.77
C ARG A 349 -27.76 -30.68 -5.58
N PHE A 350 -27.21 -29.47 -5.55
CA PHE A 350 -27.54 -28.43 -6.51
C PHE A 350 -26.26 -27.81 -7.09
N VAL A 351 -26.39 -27.10 -8.20
CA VAL A 351 -25.31 -26.31 -8.82
C VAL A 351 -25.71 -24.85 -8.81
N TYR A 352 -24.82 -23.99 -8.32
CA TYR A 352 -24.99 -22.55 -8.40
C TYR A 352 -23.95 -21.93 -9.34
N ARG A 353 -24.30 -20.77 -9.89
CA ARG A 353 -23.42 -19.91 -10.67
C ARG A 353 -23.24 -18.60 -9.93
N LEU A 354 -21.99 -18.23 -9.76
CA LEU A 354 -21.53 -16.93 -9.33
C LEU A 354 -21.24 -16.10 -10.59
N THR A 355 -21.91 -14.96 -10.74
CA THR A 355 -21.69 -14.03 -11.85
C THR A 355 -21.19 -12.71 -11.30
N ASP A 356 -20.04 -12.24 -11.78
CA ASP A 356 -19.36 -11.05 -11.28
C ASP A 356 -18.76 -10.28 -12.45
N HIS A 357 -19.12 -9.00 -12.58
CA HIS A 357 -18.72 -8.13 -13.70
C HIS A 357 -18.79 -8.80 -15.10
N GLY A 358 -19.89 -9.53 -15.37
CA GLY A 358 -20.13 -10.20 -16.65
C GLY A 358 -19.42 -11.55 -16.85
N ARG A 359 -18.51 -11.93 -15.94
CA ARG A 359 -17.88 -13.26 -15.92
C ARG A 359 -18.67 -14.20 -15.01
N SER A 360 -18.50 -15.51 -15.18
CA SER A 360 -19.23 -16.50 -14.38
C SER A 360 -18.36 -17.69 -14.00
N SER A 361 -18.65 -18.27 -12.83
CA SER A 361 -18.05 -19.49 -12.32
C SER A 361 -19.14 -20.34 -11.67
N GLU A 362 -19.05 -21.67 -11.80
CA GLU A 362 -20.05 -22.60 -11.25
C GLU A 362 -19.43 -23.56 -10.25
N ALA A 363 -20.20 -23.91 -9.23
CA ALA A 363 -19.82 -24.89 -8.24
C ALA A 363 -21.01 -25.73 -7.77
N GLY A 364 -20.70 -26.96 -7.34
CA GLY A 364 -21.68 -27.89 -6.82
C GLY A 364 -21.74 -27.85 -5.30
N VAL A 365 -22.95 -27.92 -4.75
CA VAL A 365 -23.17 -28.08 -3.32
C VAL A 365 -23.69 -29.48 -3.04
N SER A 366 -22.90 -30.28 -2.31
CA SER A 366 -23.30 -31.64 -1.92
C SER A 366 -23.98 -31.62 -0.55
N LEU A 367 -25.19 -32.18 -0.46
CA LEU A 367 -26.01 -32.18 0.74
C LEU A 367 -26.09 -33.59 1.35
N ARG A 368 -25.85 -33.69 2.66
CA ARG A 368 -26.20 -34.86 3.47
C ARG A 368 -27.44 -34.54 4.28
N ILE A 369 -28.52 -35.30 4.08
CA ILE A 369 -29.81 -35.04 4.72
C ILE A 369 -29.99 -35.96 5.92
N SER A 370 -30.03 -35.38 7.11
CA SER A 370 -30.14 -36.08 8.41
C SER A 370 -31.37 -35.69 9.21
#